data_AF-A0A4Q5YRE0-F1
#
_entry.id   AF-A0A4Q5YRE0-F1
#
_cell.length_a   1.000
_cell.length_b   1.000
_cell.length_c   1.000
_cell.angle_alpha   90.00
_cell.angle_beta   90.00
_cell.angle_gamma   90.00
#
_symmetry.space_group_name_H-M   'P 1'
#
loop_
_entity.id
_entity.type
_entity.pdbx_description
1 polymer ?
#
loop_
_entity_poly.entity_id
_entity_poly.type
_entity_poly.pdbx_seq_one_letter_code
_entity_poly.pdbx_strand_id
1 'polypeptide(L)' 'VVAAGAVVSKDVPANAVVGGVPAKTIKTIEQA' A
#
# COMPACT_ATOMS: atom_id res chain seq x y z
N VAL A 1 -2.81 -3.70 -3.08
CA VAL A 1 -3.48 -4.20 -1.85
C VAL A 1 -3.34 -3.15 -0.75
N VAL A 2 -4.39 -2.88 0.02
CA VAL A 2 -4.38 -1.87 1.10
C VAL A 2 -4.67 -2.56 2.43
N ALA A 3 -3.83 -2.36 3.44
CA ALA A 3 -4.02 -2.94 4.77
C ALA A 3 -5.19 -2.26 5.52
N ALA A 4 -5.87 -3.00 6.39
CA ALA A 4 -6.93 -2.45 7.24
C ALA A 4 -6.36 -1.35 8.18
N GLY A 5 -7.06 -0.23 8.28
CA GLY A 5 -6.61 0.93 9.06
C GLY A 5 -5.54 1.80 8.38
N ALA A 6 -5.25 1.58 7.09
CA ALA A 6 -4.37 2.46 6.33
C ALA A 6 -5.07 3.78 5.95
N VAL A 7 -4.44 4.91 6.25
CA VAL A 7 -4.91 6.24 5.80
C VAL A 7 -4.08 6.66 4.61
N VAL A 8 -4.66 6.52 3.42
CA VAL A 8 -4.03 6.81 2.14
C VAL A 8 -4.27 8.28 1.79
N SER A 9 -3.22 9.10 1.85
CA SER A 9 -3.28 10.54 1.53
C SER A 9 -2.66 10.88 0.16
N LYS A 10 -2.06 9.91 -0.54
CA LYS A 10 -1.40 10.04 -1.85
C LYS A 10 -1.70 8.80 -2.68
N ASP A 11 -1.51 8.90 -3.99
CA ASP A 11 -1.73 7.79 -4.92
C ASP A 11 -0.93 6.53 -4.56
N VAL A 12 -1.58 5.37 -4.71
CA VAL A 12 -0.99 4.05 -4.43
C VAL A 12 -0.53 3.43 -5.75
N PRO A 13 0.75 3.07 -5.90
CA PRO A 13 1.24 2.44 -7.12
C PRO A 13 0.59 1.05 -7.33
N ALA A 14 0.37 0.71 -8.60
CA ALA A 14 -0.13 -0.61 -8.98
C ALA A 14 0.81 -1.71 -8.46
N ASN A 15 0.22 -2.85 -8.08
CA ASN A 15 0.95 -3.98 -7.48
C ASN A 15 1.69 -3.68 -6.17
N ALA A 16 1.40 -2.56 -5.48
CA ALA A 16 1.95 -2.32 -4.16
C ALA A 16 1.00 -2.77 -3.05
N VAL A 17 1.59 -3.18 -1.92
CA VAL A 17 0.94 -3.38 -0.63
C VAL A 17 1.28 -2.17 0.24
N VAL A 18 0.27 -1.39 0.63
CA VAL A 18 0.46 -0.20 1.49
C VAL A 18 -0.28 -0.35 2.82
N GLY A 19 0.26 0.25 3.89
CA GLY A 19 -0.36 0.26 5.21
C GLY A 19 0.16 1.33 6.16
N GLY A 20 -0.58 1.59 7.25
CA GLY A 20 -0.26 2.59 8.27
C GLY A 20 -0.94 3.96 8.07
N VAL A 21 -0.71 4.85 9.03
CA VAL A 21 -1.20 6.24 9.03
C VAL A 21 0.00 7.17 9.20
N PRO A 22 0.46 7.89 8.16
CA PRO A 22 0.04 7.82 6.76
C PRO A 22 0.50 6.54 6.06
N ALA A 23 -0.21 6.11 5.02
CA ALA A 23 0.07 4.87 4.30
C ALA A 23 1.49 4.86 3.68
N LYS A 24 2.26 3.80 3.97
CA LYS A 24 3.59 3.54 3.41
C LYS A 24 3.59 2.22 2.63
N THR A 25 4.45 2.11 1.63
CA THR A 25 4.69 0.86 0.90
C THR A 25 5.39 -0.15 1.79
N ILE A 26 4.76 -1.31 1.98
CA ILE A 26 5.26 -2.40 2.83
C ILE A 26 5.93 -3.46 1.96
N LYS A 27 5.29 -3.84 0.85
CA LYS A 27 5.80 -4.81 -0.12
C LYS A 27 5.29 -4.47 -1.52
N THR A 28 6.07 -4.79 -2.53
CA THR A 28 5.62 -4.86 -3.92
C THR A 28 5.26 -6.31 -4.24
N ILE A 29 4.11 -6.51 -4.88
CA ILE A 29 3.65 -7.81 -5.35
C ILE A 29 4.25 -8.00 -6.73
N GLU A 30 5.27 -8.84 -6.85
CA GLU A 30 5.63 -9.43 -8.14
C GLU A 30 4.66 -10.58 -8.41
N GLN A 31 3.87 -10.44 -9.47
CA GLN A 31 3.12 -11.55 -10.06
C GLN A 31 4.12 -12.40 -10.84
N ALA A 32 4.30 -13.66 -10.43
CA ALA A 32 5.07 -14.67 -11.15
C ALA A 32 4.17 -15.43 -12.12
#